data_AF-A0A349J8V7-F1
#
_entry.id   AF-A0A349J8V7-F1
#
_cell.length_a   1.000
_cell.length_b   1.000
_cell.length_c   1.000
_cell.angle_alpha   90.00
_cell.angle_beta   90.00
_cell.angle_gamma   90.00
#
_symmetry.space_group_name_H-M   'P 1'
#
loop_
_entity.id
_entity.type
_entity.pdbx_description
1 polymer ?
#
loop_
_entity_poly.entity_id
_entity_poly.type
_entity_poly.pdbx_seq_one_letter_code
_entity_poly.pdbx_strand_id
1 'polypeptide(L)' 'LAAGDWLPLARQVPASELDDCPRPLAAALRPAHPKAWEIGVLEGPHAAPDFLTTPGLKAFYATAWQVHHHSNRTGIR' A
#
# COMPACT_ATOMS: atom_id res chain seq x y z
N LEU A 1 6.27 -20.27 -2.83
CA LEU A 1 7.67 -19.86 -3.00
C LEU A 1 8.46 -20.36 -1.82
N ALA A 2 9.03 -21.53 -1.99
CA ALA A 2 9.95 -22.20 -1.09
C ALA A 2 11.17 -22.69 -1.90
N ALA A 3 12.20 -23.16 -1.21
CA ALA A 3 13.37 -23.73 -1.87
C ALA A 3 12.95 -24.95 -2.72
N GLY A 4 13.36 -24.96 -3.98
CA GLY A 4 13.02 -26.02 -4.94
C GLY A 4 11.78 -25.72 -5.80
N ASP A 5 11.03 -24.64 -5.53
CA ASP A 5 9.92 -24.23 -6.38
C ASP A 5 10.43 -23.84 -7.78
N TRP A 6 9.77 -24.35 -8.82
CA TRP A 6 9.96 -23.93 -10.21
C TRP A 6 8.63 -23.42 -10.76
N LEU A 7 8.60 -22.14 -11.16
CA LEU A 7 7.42 -21.53 -11.76
C LEU A 7 7.63 -21.37 -13.27
N PRO A 8 6.98 -22.19 -14.12
CA PRO A 8 7.08 -22.02 -15.56
C PRO A 8 6.53 -20.66 -15.97
N LEU A 9 7.29 -19.94 -16.78
CA LEU A 9 6.77 -18.81 -17.54
C LEU A 9 6.15 -19.34 -18.84
N ALA A 10 5.08 -18.69 -19.30
CA ALA A 10 4.61 -18.89 -20.66
C ALA A 10 5.75 -18.50 -21.62
N ARG A 11 6.18 -19.46 -22.47
CA ARG A 11 7.40 -19.35 -23.28
C ARG A 11 7.15 -18.64 -24.61
N GLN A 12 5.94 -18.79 -25.14
CA GLN A 12 5.45 -18.15 -26.36
C GLN A 12 3.94 -17.93 -26.21
N VAL A 13 3.50 -16.74 -26.59
CA VAL A 13 2.10 -16.35 -26.73
C VAL A 13 1.91 -16.09 -28.23
N PRO A 14 0.84 -16.58 -28.89
CA PRO A 14 0.63 -16.30 -30.31
C PRO A 14 0.61 -14.78 -30.56
N ALA A 15 1.10 -14.33 -31.72
CA ALA A 15 1.23 -12.89 -32.01
C ALA A 15 -0.09 -12.12 -31.91
N SER A 16 -1.22 -12.79 -32.16
CA SER A 16 -2.57 -12.23 -31.96
C SER A 16 -2.91 -11.90 -30.50
N GLU A 17 -2.22 -12.50 -29.52
CA GLU A 17 -2.32 -12.14 -28.10
C GLU A 17 -1.28 -11.08 -27.69
N LEU A 18 -0.32 -10.76 -28.57
CA LEU A 18 0.63 -9.66 -28.40
C LEU A 18 0.11 -8.33 -28.94
N ASP A 19 -0.92 -8.32 -29.78
CA ASP A 19 -1.59 -7.10 -30.21
C ASP A 19 -2.25 -6.36 -29.03
N ASP A 20 -2.62 -7.10 -27.98
CA ASP A 20 -3.07 -6.60 -26.66
C ASP A 20 -1.92 -6.51 -25.63
N CYS A 21 -0.65 -6.55 -26.06
CA CYS A 21 0.48 -6.49 -25.14
C CYS A 21 0.46 -5.16 -24.36
N PRO A 22 0.46 -5.19 -23.02
CA PRO A 22 0.37 -3.97 -22.23
C PRO A 22 1.59 -3.09 -22.50
N ARG A 23 1.33 -1.86 -22.90
CA ARG A 23 2.39 -0.85 -23.04
C ARG A 23 3.02 -0.56 -21.68
N PRO A 24 4.32 -0.26 -21.62
CA PRO A 24 4.96 0.15 -20.39
C PRO A 24 4.20 1.30 -19.73
N LEU A 25 3.95 1.18 -18.43
CA LEU A 25 3.27 2.23 -17.66
C LEU A 25 4.09 3.52 -17.73
N ALA A 26 3.45 4.61 -18.15
CA ALA A 26 4.08 5.92 -18.25
C ALA A 26 4.69 6.32 -16.89
N ALA A 27 5.87 6.94 -16.91
CA ALA A 27 6.62 7.23 -15.70
C ALA A 27 5.82 8.03 -14.66
N ALA A 28 4.99 8.96 -15.12
CA ALA A 28 4.15 9.82 -14.29
C ALA A 28 2.98 9.09 -13.60
N LEU A 29 2.61 7.89 -14.06
CA LEU A 29 1.53 7.08 -13.46
C LEU A 29 2.07 6.09 -12.40
N ARG A 30 3.39 5.99 -12.25
CA ARG A 30 4.00 5.12 -11.26
C ARG A 30 3.95 5.80 -9.88
N PRO A 31 3.47 5.13 -8.83
CA PRO A 31 3.48 5.69 -7.49
C PRO A 31 4.93 5.87 -7.01
N ALA A 32 5.16 6.96 -6.30
CA ALA A 32 6.39 7.13 -5.53
C ALA A 32 6.38 6.18 -4.32
N HIS A 33 7.56 5.70 -3.92
CA HIS A 33 7.72 4.85 -2.74
C HIS A 33 8.69 5.51 -1.74
N PRO A 34 8.30 6.63 -1.10
CA PRO A 34 9.13 7.31 -0.12
C PRO A 34 9.29 6.49 1.18
N LYS A 35 10.17 6.93 2.08
CA LYS A 35 10.28 6.36 3.44
C LYS A 35 9.26 6.94 4.43
N ALA A 36 8.79 8.15 4.17
CA ALA A 36 7.75 8.83 4.94
C ALA A 36 6.53 9.03 4.04
N TRP A 37 5.34 8.76 4.57
CA TRP A 37 4.08 8.76 3.82
C TRP A 37 3.07 9.64 4.52
N GLU A 38 2.25 10.33 3.72
CA GLU A 38 0.98 10.91 4.16
C GLU A 38 -0.14 9.98 3.69
N ILE A 39 -1.02 9.58 4.61
CA ILE A 39 -2.09 8.62 4.33
C ILE A 39 -3.42 9.31 4.63
N GLY A 40 -4.25 9.47 3.60
CA GLY A 40 -5.59 10.01 3.74
C GLY A 40 -6.50 9.03 4.48
N VAL A 41 -7.21 9.52 5.49
CA VAL A 41 -8.19 8.77 6.28
C VAL A 41 -9.47 9.57 6.46
N LEU A 42 -10.58 8.87 6.70
CA LEU A 42 -11.83 9.48 7.14
C LEU A 42 -11.99 9.29 8.65
N GLU A 43 -12.51 10.30 9.34
CA GLU A 43 -12.84 10.20 10.76
C GLU A 43 -14.01 9.23 11.00
N GLY A 44 -13.90 8.40 12.05
CA GLY A 44 -14.96 7.50 12.50
C GLY A 44 -14.64 6.00 12.34
N PRO A 45 -15.53 5.11 12.83
CA PRO A 45 -16.82 5.41 13.48
C PRO A 45 -16.68 5.89 14.93
N HIS A 46 -15.50 5.80 15.53
CA HIS A 46 -15.25 6.10 16.94
C HIS A 46 -14.20 7.21 17.06
N ALA A 47 -14.62 8.45 16.86
CA ALA A 47 -13.77 9.63 16.90
C ALA A 47 -14.01 10.47 18.17
N ALA A 48 -13.52 11.70 18.15
CA ALA A 48 -13.84 12.68 19.17
C ALA A 48 -15.30 13.17 19.05
N PRO A 49 -15.94 13.57 20.17
CA PRO A 49 -15.39 13.59 21.53
C PRO A 49 -15.57 12.27 22.29
N ASP A 50 -16.31 11.31 21.74
CA ASP A 50 -16.81 10.15 22.49
C ASP A 50 -15.70 9.20 22.93
N PHE A 51 -14.65 9.04 22.10
CA PHE A 51 -13.52 8.13 22.39
C PHE A 51 -12.16 8.83 22.45
N LEU A 52 -12.01 9.95 21.74
CA LEU A 52 -10.80 10.78 21.77
C LEU A 52 -11.17 12.19 22.19
N THR A 53 -10.29 12.86 22.93
CA THR A 53 -10.46 14.30 23.16
C THR A 53 -10.10 15.07 21.88
N THR A 54 -10.73 16.23 21.64
CA THR A 54 -10.38 17.07 20.49
C THR A 54 -8.88 17.42 20.43
N PRO A 55 -8.22 17.78 21.55
CA PRO A 55 -6.76 17.97 21.54
C PRO A 55 -5.99 16.69 21.23
N GLY A 56 -6.45 15.53 21.71
CA GLY A 56 -5.85 14.24 21.43
C GLY A 56 -5.93 13.86 19.95
N LEU A 57 -7.08 14.08 19.31
CA LEU A 57 -7.25 13.84 17.88
C LEU A 57 -6.32 14.74 17.05
N LYS A 58 -6.19 16.02 17.43
CA LYS A 58 -5.24 16.94 16.79
C LYS A 58 -3.80 16.46 16.91
N ALA A 59 -3.40 15.99 18.11
CA ALA A 59 -2.06 15.44 18.32
C ALA A 59 -1.83 14.16 17.52
N PHE A 60 -2.85 13.29 17.42
CA PHE A 60 -2.80 12.07 16.64
C PHE A 60 -2.47 12.34 15.15
N TYR A 61 -3.14 13.32 14.53
CA TYR A 61 -2.89 13.70 13.14
C TYR A 61 -1.56 14.45 12.93
N ALA A 62 -1.08 15.20 13.93
CA ALA A 62 0.20 15.91 13.84
C ALA A 62 1.42 15.00 14.06
N THR A 63 1.22 13.79 14.58
CA THR A 63 2.31 12.86 14.91
C THR A 63 2.78 12.10 13.68
N ALA A 64 4.09 12.09 13.44
CA ALA A 64 4.70 11.17 12.49
C ALA A 64 4.87 9.79 13.13
N TRP A 65 4.16 8.79 12.60
CA TRP A 65 4.16 7.42 13.11
C TRP A 65 5.23 6.56 12.40
N GLN A 66 5.87 5.67 13.15
CA GLN A 66 6.81 4.70 12.62
C GLN A 66 6.18 3.31 12.61
N VAL A 67 6.30 2.61 11.49
CA VAL A 67 5.83 1.22 11.37
C VAL A 67 6.61 0.32 12.31
N HIS A 68 5.90 -0.39 13.17
CA HIS A 68 6.44 -1.31 14.15
C HIS A 68 6.85 -2.65 13.50
N HIS A 69 7.88 -3.31 14.06
CA HIS A 69 8.42 -4.58 13.54
C HIS A 69 7.45 -5.78 13.60
N HIS A 70 6.36 -5.66 14.34
CA HIS A 70 5.27 -6.66 14.42
C HIS A 70 4.15 -6.43 13.39
N SER A 71 4.45 -5.71 12.30
CA SER A 71 3.53 -5.51 11.18
C SER A 71 3.62 -6.67 10.19
N ASN A 72 2.49 -7.08 9.64
CA ASN A 72 2.42 -8.14 8.63
C ASN A 72 1.17 -7.98 7.74
N ARG A 73 0.84 -9.00 6.95
CA ARG A 73 -0.31 -8.98 6.01
C ARG A 73 -1.68 -8.91 6.69
N THR A 74 -1.79 -9.17 8.00
CA THR A 74 -3.05 -9.05 8.75
C THR A 74 -3.22 -7.68 9.40
N GLY A 75 -2.15 -6.89 9.51
CA GLY A 75 -2.21 -5.56 10.09
C GLY A 75 -0.86 -4.88 10.18
N ILE A 76 -0.87 -3.56 10.07
CA ILE A 76 0.28 -2.68 10.27
C ILE A 76 0.13 -2.03 11.64
N ARG A 77 1.20 -2.05 12.42
CA ARG A 77 1.27 -1.52 13.78
C ARG A 77 2.18 -0.32 13.84
#